data_AF-A0A2I0WI66-F1
#
_entry.id   AF-A0A2I0WI66-F1
#
_cell.length_a   1.000
_cell.length_b   1.000
_cell.length_c   1.000
_cell.angle_alpha   90.00
_cell.angle_beta   90.00
_cell.angle_gamma   90.00
#
_symmetry.space_group_name_H-M   'P 1'
#
loop_
_entity.id
_entity.type
_entity.pdbx_description
1 polymer ?
#
loop_
_entity_poly.entity_id
_entity_poly.type
_entity_poly.pdbx_seq_one_letter_code
_entity_poly.pdbx_strand_id
1 'polypeptide(L)'
;MAGASSSYTLPSEVRPPPPTKFKEVIASAASSLVTLGINESFFRYETYMTAGFTDGIYAGMLRPFADIDDLGRCEQLLQLGISQRFFGTFRGARMAQFTRFLQFLKSPTGQETFSRMAQRDRLARRGGDVLSAQEAGVVAGLEVQITDTANEVTDYRKSEEAEIANLELQIREIRARIDENVNKIKESKFPGGVYVPLTVPEMNKACWQSYLHEAALTGQSPAPINEKNLIDAVHTYSVLVRKRHMFEYASQDGYTDAIQAYIREKIGNFEAVRNVRAARRFRGLLEVMGADVTTTVSTGATVITDGADPSGKDQRQTAAEFYESVVPPPIGEPVIGEEADGEEAETEHRARHRTSTVQPGHDQKPPKDRSARREKKNRRKRDTTGEE
;
A
#
# COMPACT_ATOMS: atom_id res chain seq x y z
N MET A 1 -1.52 -94.59 -46.19
CA MET A 1 -2.71 -93.73 -46.38
C MET A 1 -3.29 -93.43 -45.01
N ALA A 2 -3.51 -92.16 -44.68
CA ALA A 2 -4.04 -91.74 -43.38
C ALA A 2 -5.53 -91.41 -43.52
N GLY A 3 -6.39 -92.03 -42.70
CA GLY A 3 -7.80 -91.69 -42.60
C GLY A 3 -8.04 -90.77 -41.40
N ALA A 4 -8.49 -89.55 -41.65
CA ALA A 4 -8.85 -88.60 -40.59
C ALA A 4 -10.30 -88.83 -40.14
N SER A 5 -10.51 -89.09 -38.85
CA SER A 5 -11.84 -89.19 -38.27
C SER A 5 -12.46 -87.80 -38.10
N SER A 6 -13.61 -87.57 -38.74
CA SER A 6 -14.37 -86.33 -38.61
C SER A 6 -15.30 -86.38 -37.39
N SER A 7 -15.02 -85.57 -36.37
CA SER A 7 -15.87 -85.43 -35.18
C SER A 7 -16.94 -84.35 -35.38
N TYR A 8 -18.21 -84.76 -35.50
CA TYR A 8 -19.35 -83.84 -35.47
C TYR A 8 -19.49 -83.20 -34.08
N THR A 9 -19.40 -81.87 -34.00
CA THR A 9 -19.82 -81.09 -32.83
C THR A 9 -21.25 -80.60 -32.99
N LEU A 10 -22.08 -80.83 -31.98
CA LEU A 10 -23.47 -80.34 -31.91
C LEU A 10 -23.51 -78.81 -31.68
N PRO A 11 -24.59 -78.11 -32.07
CA PRO A 11 -24.71 -76.67 -31.87
C PRO A 11 -24.82 -76.32 -30.38
N SER A 12 -23.94 -75.45 -29.91
CA SER A 12 -23.92 -75.00 -28.51
C SER A 12 -25.22 -74.31 -28.09
N GLU A 13 -25.67 -74.63 -26.87
CA GLU A 13 -26.66 -73.86 -26.11
C GLU A 13 -26.40 -72.34 -26.21
N VAL A 14 -27.43 -71.59 -26.57
CA VAL A 14 -27.36 -70.12 -26.65
C VAL A 14 -27.34 -69.54 -25.24
N ARG A 15 -26.12 -69.44 -24.70
CA ARG A 15 -25.84 -68.72 -23.45
C ARG A 15 -26.32 -67.27 -23.61
N PRO A 16 -27.19 -66.73 -22.73
CA PRO A 16 -27.66 -65.36 -22.87
C PRO A 16 -26.48 -64.38 -22.83
N PRO A 17 -26.46 -63.34 -23.69
CA PRO A 17 -25.35 -62.39 -23.72
C PRO A 17 -25.23 -61.69 -22.36
N PRO A 18 -24.01 -61.39 -21.88
CA PRO A 18 -23.81 -60.73 -20.61
C PRO A 18 -24.56 -59.38 -20.60
N PRO A 19 -25.13 -58.97 -19.44
CA PRO A 19 -25.83 -57.70 -19.35
C PRO A 19 -24.89 -56.56 -19.78
N THR A 20 -25.31 -55.81 -20.79
CA THR A 20 -24.65 -54.57 -21.18
C THR A 20 -24.71 -53.58 -20.00
N LYS A 21 -23.66 -52.77 -19.81
CA LYS A 21 -23.56 -51.78 -18.71
C LYS A 21 -24.80 -50.87 -18.56
N PHE A 22 -25.54 -50.67 -19.64
CA PHE A 22 -26.82 -49.94 -19.63
C PHE A 22 -27.92 -50.66 -18.83
N LYS A 23 -27.99 -52.00 -18.87
CA LYS A 23 -28.95 -52.79 -18.08
C LYS A 23 -28.67 -52.71 -16.58
N GLU A 24 -27.40 -52.64 -16.19
CA GLU A 24 -26.99 -52.41 -14.79
C GLU A 24 -27.45 -51.04 -14.30
N VAL A 25 -27.27 -49.98 -15.11
CA VAL A 25 -27.77 -48.61 -14.80
C VAL A 25 -29.30 -48.57 -14.70
N ILE A 26 -30.01 -49.25 -15.60
CA ILE A 26 -31.47 -49.35 -15.55
C ILE A 26 -31.92 -50.10 -14.29
N ALA A 27 -31.28 -51.23 -13.95
CA ALA A 27 -31.60 -51.99 -12.74
C ALA A 27 -31.30 -51.22 -11.44
N SER A 28 -30.19 -50.47 -11.39
CA SER A 28 -29.85 -49.59 -10.28
C SER A 28 -30.95 -48.55 -10.05
N ALA A 29 -31.27 -47.76 -11.08
CA ALA A 29 -32.33 -46.75 -11.00
C ALA A 29 -33.71 -47.36 -10.71
N ALA A 30 -34.01 -48.54 -11.27
CA ALA A 30 -35.26 -49.24 -11.03
C ALA A 30 -35.44 -49.61 -9.56
N SER A 31 -34.38 -50.03 -8.86
CA SER A 31 -34.49 -50.42 -7.44
C SER A 31 -35.02 -49.27 -6.57
N SER A 32 -34.39 -48.09 -6.61
CA SER A 32 -34.83 -46.88 -5.91
C SER A 32 -36.21 -46.39 -6.35
N LEU A 33 -36.49 -46.41 -7.66
CA LEU A 33 -37.74 -45.88 -8.21
C LEU A 33 -38.95 -46.79 -7.94
N VAL A 34 -38.78 -48.11 -7.99
CA VAL A 34 -39.84 -49.08 -7.65
C VAL A 34 -40.11 -49.07 -6.14
N THR A 35 -39.09 -48.90 -5.29
CA THR A 35 -39.29 -48.71 -3.84
C THR A 35 -40.12 -47.46 -3.52
N LEU A 36 -39.96 -46.37 -4.28
CA LEU A 36 -40.82 -45.17 -4.16
C LEU A 36 -42.24 -45.40 -4.72
N GLY A 37 -42.44 -46.44 -5.54
CA GLY A 37 -43.73 -46.85 -6.09
C GLY A 37 -43.95 -46.47 -7.55
N ILE A 38 -42.89 -46.22 -8.34
CA ILE A 38 -42.99 -46.25 -9.81
C ILE A 38 -43.32 -47.68 -10.25
N ASN A 39 -44.17 -47.82 -11.27
CA ASN A 39 -44.57 -49.12 -11.79
C ASN A 39 -43.37 -49.88 -12.38
N GLU A 40 -43.07 -51.05 -11.81
CA GLU A 40 -41.97 -51.94 -12.21
C GLU A 40 -41.95 -52.25 -13.72
N SER A 41 -43.13 -52.33 -14.36
CA SER A 41 -43.23 -52.59 -15.80
C SER A 41 -42.48 -51.57 -16.66
N PHE A 42 -42.27 -50.33 -16.20
CA PHE A 42 -41.57 -49.30 -16.98
C PHE A 42 -40.09 -49.64 -17.24
N PHE A 43 -39.50 -50.48 -16.40
CA PHE A 43 -38.11 -50.91 -16.50
C PHE A 43 -37.95 -52.24 -17.26
N ARG A 44 -39.04 -52.86 -17.74
CA ARG A 44 -39.00 -54.06 -18.57
C ARG A 44 -38.64 -53.71 -20.01
N TYR A 45 -37.75 -54.50 -20.61
CA TYR A 45 -37.23 -54.31 -21.97
C TYR A 45 -38.34 -54.05 -23.00
N GLU A 46 -39.35 -54.92 -23.03
CA GLU A 46 -40.50 -54.81 -23.93
C GLU A 46 -41.21 -53.45 -23.81
N THR A 47 -41.43 -52.97 -22.57
CA THR A 47 -42.24 -51.78 -22.31
C THR A 47 -41.56 -50.48 -22.75
N TYR A 48 -40.25 -50.32 -22.53
CA TYR A 48 -39.53 -49.14 -23.05
C TYR A 48 -39.16 -49.24 -24.52
N MET A 49 -38.95 -50.46 -25.05
CA MET A 49 -38.76 -50.70 -26.49
C MET A 49 -40.02 -50.37 -27.29
N THR A 50 -41.21 -50.78 -26.84
CA THR A 50 -42.49 -50.37 -27.46
C THR A 50 -42.73 -48.86 -27.36
N ALA A 51 -42.16 -48.20 -26.35
CA ALA A 51 -42.15 -46.73 -26.24
C ALA A 51 -41.06 -46.03 -27.10
N GLY A 52 -40.29 -46.78 -27.88
CA GLY A 52 -39.30 -46.25 -28.83
C GLY A 52 -37.89 -46.01 -28.28
N PHE A 53 -37.55 -46.53 -27.09
CA PHE A 53 -36.24 -46.34 -26.46
C PHE A 53 -35.38 -47.61 -26.53
N THR A 54 -34.10 -47.46 -26.87
CA THR A 54 -33.10 -48.52 -26.70
C THR A 54 -32.46 -48.48 -25.31
N ASP A 55 -31.88 -49.59 -24.85
CA ASP A 55 -31.19 -49.69 -23.54
C ASP A 55 -30.26 -48.50 -23.25
N GLY A 56 -29.44 -48.09 -24.23
CA GLY A 56 -28.49 -46.99 -24.07
C GLY A 56 -29.16 -45.62 -23.92
N ILE A 57 -30.24 -45.36 -24.65
CA ILE A 57 -31.00 -44.11 -24.54
C ILE A 57 -31.76 -44.08 -23.22
N TYR A 58 -32.40 -45.19 -22.84
CA TYR A 58 -33.19 -45.30 -21.62
C TYR A 58 -32.32 -45.23 -20.35
N ALA A 59 -31.20 -45.95 -20.30
CA ALA A 59 -30.20 -45.80 -19.24
C ALA A 59 -29.66 -44.36 -19.16
N GLY A 60 -29.38 -43.75 -20.32
CA GLY A 60 -28.95 -42.35 -20.41
C GLY A 60 -30.01 -41.32 -19.97
N MET A 61 -31.28 -41.72 -19.83
CA MET A 61 -32.38 -40.92 -19.27
C MET A 61 -32.61 -41.17 -17.78
N LEU A 62 -32.39 -42.40 -17.30
CA LEU A 62 -32.49 -42.76 -15.89
C LEU A 62 -31.26 -42.36 -15.05
N ARG A 63 -30.14 -42.00 -15.68
CA ARG A 63 -28.90 -41.60 -15.01
C ARG A 63 -29.06 -40.62 -13.82
N PRO A 64 -29.91 -39.57 -13.86
CA PRO A 64 -30.13 -38.70 -12.71
C PRO A 64 -30.63 -39.39 -11.44
N PHE A 65 -31.19 -40.60 -11.56
CA PHE A 65 -31.62 -41.45 -10.44
C PHE A 65 -30.63 -42.59 -10.14
N ALA A 66 -29.89 -43.07 -11.14
CA ALA A 66 -28.85 -44.09 -10.94
C ALA A 66 -27.62 -43.58 -10.16
N ASP A 67 -27.34 -42.28 -10.26
CA ASP A 67 -26.22 -41.60 -9.58
C ASP A 67 -26.65 -41.03 -8.19
N ILE A 68 -27.77 -41.48 -7.59
CA ILE A 68 -28.29 -41.01 -6.28
C ILE A 68 -28.56 -42.18 -5.33
N ASP A 69 -27.73 -42.30 -4.29
CA ASP A 69 -27.87 -43.30 -3.22
C ASP A 69 -28.93 -42.94 -2.16
N ASP A 70 -29.35 -41.67 -2.11
CA ASP A 70 -30.32 -41.15 -1.13
C ASP A 70 -31.77 -41.25 -1.67
N LEU A 71 -32.55 -42.16 -1.10
CA LEU A 71 -33.94 -42.40 -1.46
C LEU A 71 -34.82 -41.13 -1.31
N GLY A 72 -34.56 -40.29 -0.30
CA GLY A 72 -35.29 -39.04 -0.10
C GLY A 72 -35.00 -38.01 -1.19
N ARG A 73 -33.78 -38.00 -1.73
CA ARG A 73 -33.39 -37.15 -2.85
C ARG A 73 -33.96 -37.65 -4.19
N CYS A 74 -34.07 -38.97 -4.36
CA CYS A 74 -34.83 -39.58 -5.45
C CYS A 74 -36.32 -39.19 -5.38
N GLU A 75 -36.92 -39.18 -4.18
CA GLU A 75 -38.30 -38.73 -3.99
C GLU A 75 -38.46 -37.23 -4.33
N GLN A 76 -37.57 -36.36 -3.86
CA GLN A 76 -37.59 -34.93 -4.20
C GLN A 76 -37.54 -34.67 -5.72
N LEU A 77 -36.76 -35.48 -6.45
CA LEU A 77 -36.77 -35.45 -7.92
C LEU A 77 -38.12 -35.89 -8.51
N LEU A 78 -38.78 -36.92 -7.98
CA LEU A 78 -40.13 -37.30 -8.42
C LEU A 78 -41.19 -36.25 -8.07
N GLN A 79 -41.06 -35.56 -6.95
CA GLN A 79 -41.91 -34.43 -6.56
C GLN A 79 -41.77 -33.24 -7.54
N LEU A 80 -40.59 -33.05 -8.17
CA LEU A 80 -40.44 -32.09 -9.28
C LEU A 80 -41.31 -32.46 -10.50
N GLY A 81 -41.49 -33.75 -10.78
CA GLY A 81 -42.40 -34.21 -11.83
C GLY A 81 -43.88 -33.90 -11.54
N ILE A 82 -44.27 -33.87 -10.26
CA ILE A 82 -45.60 -33.45 -9.81
C ILE A 82 -45.76 -31.93 -9.92
N SER A 83 -44.80 -31.15 -9.43
CA SER A 83 -44.90 -29.68 -9.47
C SER A 83 -44.87 -29.12 -10.91
N GLN A 84 -44.13 -29.76 -11.80
CA GLN A 84 -44.12 -29.47 -13.25
C GLN A 84 -45.28 -30.14 -14.02
N ARG A 85 -46.24 -30.76 -13.32
CA ARG A 85 -47.50 -31.34 -13.86
C ARG A 85 -47.33 -32.44 -14.92
N PHE A 86 -46.21 -33.17 -14.92
CA PHE A 86 -46.06 -34.35 -15.79
C PHE A 86 -47.01 -35.49 -15.38
N PHE A 87 -47.23 -35.66 -14.08
CA PHE A 87 -48.13 -36.63 -13.47
C PHE A 87 -48.69 -36.08 -12.15
N GLY A 88 -49.93 -36.45 -11.79
CA GLY A 88 -50.56 -36.00 -10.55
C GLY A 88 -49.98 -36.66 -9.29
N THR A 89 -49.58 -37.94 -9.41
CA THR A 89 -48.75 -38.65 -8.44
C THR A 89 -47.77 -39.53 -9.21
N PHE A 90 -46.55 -39.74 -8.70
CA PHE A 90 -45.59 -40.63 -9.37
C PHE A 90 -46.07 -42.10 -9.35
N ARG A 91 -46.80 -42.53 -8.32
CA ARG A 91 -47.42 -43.87 -8.24
C ARG A 91 -48.52 -44.11 -9.28
N GLY A 92 -49.19 -43.05 -9.72
CA GLY A 92 -50.21 -43.09 -10.79
C GLY A 92 -49.69 -42.67 -12.17
N ALA A 93 -48.38 -42.43 -12.33
CA ALA A 93 -47.81 -42.00 -13.60
C ALA A 93 -47.96 -43.09 -14.66
N ARG A 94 -48.30 -42.71 -15.90
CA ARG A 94 -48.25 -43.60 -17.07
C ARG A 94 -46.87 -43.56 -17.71
N MET A 95 -46.47 -44.62 -18.42
CA MET A 95 -45.15 -44.71 -19.09
C MET A 95 -44.84 -43.48 -19.95
N ALA A 96 -45.81 -43.02 -20.75
CA ALA A 96 -45.65 -41.83 -21.60
C ALA A 96 -45.52 -40.49 -20.82
N GLN A 97 -46.00 -40.41 -19.59
CA GLN A 97 -45.79 -39.25 -18.71
C GLN A 97 -44.42 -39.31 -18.05
N PHE A 98 -44.02 -40.51 -17.60
CA PHE A 98 -42.74 -40.76 -16.98
C PHE A 98 -41.58 -40.50 -17.96
N THR A 99 -41.65 -41.00 -19.20
CA THR A 99 -40.62 -40.77 -20.22
C THR A 99 -40.51 -39.29 -20.64
N ARG A 100 -41.63 -38.56 -20.73
CA ARG A 100 -41.61 -37.10 -20.94
C ARG A 100 -40.93 -36.35 -19.80
N PHE A 101 -41.16 -36.77 -18.55
CA PHE A 101 -40.47 -36.21 -17.39
C PHE A 101 -38.96 -36.51 -17.42
N LEU A 102 -38.55 -37.73 -17.77
CA LEU A 102 -37.12 -38.06 -17.93
C LEU A 102 -36.46 -37.25 -19.07
N GLN A 103 -37.16 -37.00 -20.17
CA GLN A 103 -36.71 -36.11 -21.23
C GLN A 103 -36.58 -34.66 -20.74
N PHE A 104 -37.55 -34.17 -19.96
CA PHE A 104 -37.48 -32.85 -19.33
C PHE A 104 -36.25 -32.72 -18.41
N LEU A 105 -35.94 -33.72 -17.59
CA LEU A 105 -34.74 -33.69 -16.73
C LEU A 105 -33.44 -33.53 -17.54
N LYS A 106 -33.39 -33.96 -18.81
CA LYS A 106 -32.25 -33.75 -19.70
C LYS A 106 -32.28 -32.44 -20.50
N SER A 107 -33.41 -31.74 -20.52
CA SER A 107 -33.51 -30.43 -21.16
C SER A 107 -32.72 -29.37 -20.38
N PRO A 108 -32.28 -28.27 -21.03
CA PRO A 108 -31.63 -27.15 -20.33
C PRO A 108 -32.47 -26.61 -19.17
N THR A 109 -33.78 -26.46 -19.38
CA THR A 109 -34.73 -25.98 -18.35
C THR A 109 -34.86 -26.94 -17.17
N GLY A 110 -34.84 -28.25 -17.42
CA GLY A 110 -34.86 -29.26 -16.34
C GLY A 110 -33.55 -29.31 -15.56
N GLN A 111 -32.41 -29.21 -16.25
CA GLN A 111 -31.08 -29.13 -15.62
C GLN A 111 -30.92 -27.86 -14.78
N GLU A 112 -31.42 -26.71 -15.26
CA GLU A 112 -31.45 -25.48 -14.48
C GLU A 112 -32.36 -25.62 -13.24
N THR A 113 -33.55 -26.19 -13.40
CA THR A 113 -34.50 -26.38 -12.29
C THR A 113 -33.92 -27.32 -11.22
N PHE A 114 -33.27 -28.42 -11.63
CA PHE A 114 -32.56 -29.32 -10.73
C PHE A 114 -31.38 -28.64 -10.02
N SER A 115 -30.63 -27.79 -10.74
CA SER A 115 -29.53 -27.00 -10.16
C SER A 115 -30.03 -26.00 -9.12
N ARG A 116 -31.15 -25.31 -9.39
CA ARG A 116 -31.80 -24.39 -8.44
C ARG A 116 -32.31 -25.13 -7.19
N MET A 117 -32.88 -26.33 -7.32
CA MET A 117 -33.25 -27.17 -6.17
C MET A 117 -32.01 -27.52 -5.32
N ALA A 118 -30.96 -28.06 -5.95
CA ALA A 118 -29.73 -28.41 -5.24
C ALA A 118 -29.05 -27.19 -4.57
N GLN A 119 -29.15 -25.99 -5.14
CA GLN A 119 -28.71 -24.75 -4.52
C GLN A 119 -29.58 -24.37 -3.31
N ARG A 120 -30.91 -24.47 -3.43
CA ARG A 120 -31.84 -24.22 -2.32
C ARG A 120 -31.60 -25.15 -1.14
N ASP A 121 -31.35 -26.44 -1.40
CA ASP A 121 -31.08 -27.43 -0.36
C ASP A 121 -29.72 -27.20 0.32
N ARG A 122 -28.71 -26.72 -0.42
CA ARG A 122 -27.43 -26.27 0.16
C ARG A 122 -27.62 -25.05 1.07
N LEU A 123 -28.43 -24.08 0.65
CA LEU A 123 -28.73 -22.89 1.46
C LEU A 123 -29.55 -23.25 2.71
N ALA A 124 -30.56 -24.13 2.60
CA ALA A 124 -31.28 -24.66 3.75
C ALA A 124 -30.33 -25.33 4.77
N ARG A 125 -29.47 -26.24 4.30
CA ARG A 125 -28.45 -26.88 5.16
C ARG A 125 -27.48 -25.89 5.79
N ARG A 126 -27.19 -24.75 5.13
CA ARG A 126 -26.34 -23.68 5.67
C ARG A 126 -27.06 -22.82 6.72
N GLY A 127 -28.39 -22.64 6.59
CA GLY A 127 -29.25 -22.00 7.59
C GLY A 127 -29.55 -22.87 8.81
N GLY A 128 -29.29 -24.18 8.73
CA GLY A 128 -29.66 -25.15 9.75
C GLY A 128 -31.17 -25.21 9.98
N ASP A 129 -31.59 -25.56 11.19
CA ASP A 129 -33.01 -25.53 11.58
C ASP A 129 -33.49 -24.11 11.98
N VAL A 130 -32.63 -23.10 11.86
CA VAL A 130 -32.88 -21.72 12.35
C VAL A 130 -33.37 -20.79 11.24
N LEU A 131 -32.88 -20.95 10.01
CA LEU A 131 -33.19 -20.06 8.89
C LEU A 131 -33.74 -20.85 7.70
N SER A 132 -34.78 -20.32 7.05
CA SER A 132 -35.25 -20.83 5.77
C SER A 132 -34.18 -20.66 4.68
N ALA A 133 -34.30 -21.43 3.60
CA ALA A 133 -33.39 -21.32 2.45
C ALA A 133 -33.36 -19.92 1.81
N GLN A 134 -34.42 -19.12 1.97
CA GLN A 134 -34.48 -17.75 1.49
C GLN A 134 -33.68 -16.81 2.40
N GLU A 135 -33.86 -16.91 3.71
CA GLU A 135 -33.11 -16.12 4.70
C GLU A 135 -31.62 -16.46 4.66
N ALA A 136 -31.27 -17.75 4.59
CA ALA A 136 -29.89 -18.20 4.39
C ALA A 136 -29.27 -17.69 3.06
N GLY A 137 -30.10 -17.48 2.02
CA GLY A 137 -29.70 -16.83 0.77
C GLY A 137 -29.41 -15.34 0.95
N VAL A 138 -30.23 -14.61 1.72
CA VAL A 138 -30.01 -13.20 2.05
C VAL A 138 -28.74 -13.03 2.89
N VAL A 139 -28.54 -13.86 3.92
CA VAL A 139 -27.32 -13.85 4.75
C VAL A 139 -26.08 -14.12 3.90
N ALA A 140 -26.11 -15.15 3.04
CA ALA A 140 -24.98 -15.43 2.14
C ALA A 140 -24.69 -14.29 1.15
N GLY A 141 -25.72 -13.57 0.69
CA GLY A 141 -25.54 -12.37 -0.13
C GLY A 141 -24.86 -11.22 0.63
N LEU A 142 -25.27 -10.99 1.89
CA LEU A 142 -24.66 -9.98 2.76
C LEU A 142 -23.21 -10.34 3.12
N GLU A 143 -22.90 -11.60 3.40
CA GLU A 143 -21.52 -12.07 3.64
C GLU A 143 -20.60 -11.78 2.44
N VAL A 144 -21.08 -12.00 1.21
CA VAL A 144 -20.35 -11.67 -0.02
C VAL A 144 -20.12 -10.16 -0.09
N GLN A 145 -21.17 -9.34 0.10
CA GLN A 145 -21.03 -7.88 0.09
C GLN A 145 -20.04 -7.36 1.15
N ILE A 146 -20.09 -7.88 2.38
CA ILE A 146 -19.13 -7.55 3.46
C ILE A 146 -17.71 -7.92 3.03
N THR A 147 -17.52 -9.08 2.41
CA THR A 147 -16.21 -9.56 1.93
C THR A 147 -15.68 -8.68 0.81
N ASP A 148 -16.51 -8.34 -0.16
CA ASP A 148 -16.15 -7.49 -1.30
C ASP A 148 -15.78 -6.08 -0.83
N THR A 149 -16.59 -5.43 0.02
CA THR A 149 -16.27 -4.12 0.61
C THR A 149 -14.99 -4.17 1.45
N ALA A 150 -14.75 -5.24 2.23
CA ALA A 150 -13.52 -5.40 3.01
C ALA A 150 -12.27 -5.52 2.10
N ASN A 151 -12.39 -6.22 0.97
CA ASN A 151 -11.33 -6.30 -0.03
C ASN A 151 -11.08 -4.95 -0.71
N GLU A 152 -12.13 -4.25 -1.17
CA GLU A 152 -12.03 -2.92 -1.79
C GLU A 152 -11.35 -1.90 -0.88
N VAL A 153 -11.77 -1.82 0.40
CA VAL A 153 -11.14 -0.93 1.39
C VAL A 153 -9.68 -1.30 1.63
N THR A 154 -9.37 -2.60 1.65
CA THR A 154 -8.00 -3.09 1.88
C THR A 154 -7.09 -2.77 0.70
N ASP A 155 -7.56 -2.91 -0.54
CA ASP A 155 -6.77 -2.63 -1.74
C ASP A 155 -6.64 -1.12 -2.00
N TYR A 156 -7.68 -0.33 -1.69
CA TYR A 156 -7.59 1.13 -1.69
C TYR A 156 -6.52 1.63 -0.69
N ARG A 157 -6.56 1.16 0.57
CA ARG A 157 -5.55 1.52 1.58
C ARG A 157 -4.13 1.19 1.16
N LYS A 158 -3.87 0.00 0.59
CA LYS A 158 -2.54 -0.35 0.07
C LYS A 158 -2.03 0.60 -1.02
N SER A 159 -2.93 1.11 -1.86
CA SER A 159 -2.56 2.06 -2.91
C SER A 159 -2.12 3.40 -2.31
N GLU A 160 -2.93 3.95 -1.40
CA GLU A 160 -2.66 5.21 -0.72
C GLU A 160 -1.42 5.12 0.19
N GLU A 161 -1.25 4.02 0.94
CA GLU A 161 -0.07 3.75 1.78
C GLU A 161 1.22 3.67 0.94
N ALA A 162 1.16 3.11 -0.28
CA ALA A 162 2.29 3.08 -1.20
C ALA A 162 2.63 4.47 -1.78
N GLU A 163 1.63 5.32 -2.03
CA GLU A 163 1.83 6.70 -2.45
C GLU A 163 2.44 7.56 -1.33
N ILE A 164 1.93 7.43 -0.10
CA ILE A 164 2.50 8.08 1.10
C ILE A 164 3.98 7.71 1.26
N ALA A 165 4.34 6.41 1.18
CA ALA A 165 5.71 5.95 1.32
C ALA A 165 6.65 6.53 0.24
N ASN A 166 6.15 6.72 -0.99
CA ASN A 166 6.88 7.38 -2.08
C ASN A 166 7.09 8.89 -1.81
N LEU A 167 6.04 9.59 -1.37
CA LEU A 167 6.13 11.02 -1.02
C LEU A 167 7.08 11.25 0.18
N GLU A 168 7.07 10.38 1.18
CA GLU A 168 8.03 10.41 2.30
C GLU A 168 9.48 10.17 1.87
N LEU A 169 9.71 9.37 0.82
CA LEU A 169 11.04 9.23 0.22
C LEU A 169 11.48 10.53 -0.46
N GLN A 170 10.62 11.12 -1.30
CA GLN A 170 10.90 12.38 -1.99
C GLN A 170 11.16 13.54 -1.00
N ILE A 171 10.40 13.62 0.09
CA ILE A 171 10.63 14.61 1.16
C ILE A 171 12.02 14.42 1.80
N ARG A 172 12.46 13.17 2.04
CA ARG A 172 13.80 12.89 2.57
C ARG A 172 14.91 13.27 1.58
N GLU A 173 14.74 12.97 0.30
CA GLU A 173 15.69 13.37 -0.76
C GLU A 173 15.79 14.89 -0.89
N ILE A 174 14.67 15.61 -0.84
CA ILE A 174 14.64 17.08 -0.87
C ILE A 174 15.38 17.66 0.34
N ARG A 175 15.15 17.13 1.55
CA ARG A 175 15.84 17.55 2.78
C ARG A 175 17.35 17.30 2.68
N ALA A 176 17.77 16.10 2.29
CA ALA A 176 19.19 15.77 2.11
C ALA A 176 19.88 16.69 1.09
N ARG A 177 19.20 17.03 -0.01
CA ARG A 177 19.70 17.99 -1.02
C ARG A 177 19.75 19.42 -0.51
N ILE A 178 18.83 19.84 0.38
CA ILE A 178 18.91 21.14 1.06
C ILE A 178 20.16 21.17 1.95
N ASP A 179 20.38 20.16 2.79
CA ASP A 179 21.54 20.08 3.68
C ASP A 179 22.86 20.06 2.90
N GLU A 180 22.94 19.28 1.82
CA GLU A 180 24.09 19.24 0.91
C GLU A 180 24.37 20.61 0.28
N ASN A 181 23.33 21.29 -0.24
CA ASN A 181 23.47 22.61 -0.85
C ASN A 181 23.84 23.69 0.19
N VAL A 182 23.30 23.63 1.40
CA VAL A 182 23.67 24.53 2.51
C VAL A 182 25.15 24.34 2.86
N ASN A 183 25.63 23.10 2.94
CA ASN A 183 27.05 22.83 3.23
C ASN A 183 27.96 23.31 2.09
N LYS A 184 27.61 23.06 0.82
CA LYS A 184 28.34 23.62 -0.34
C LYS A 184 28.39 25.15 -0.32
N ILE A 185 27.30 25.82 0.06
CA ILE A 185 27.27 27.29 0.21
C ILE A 185 28.23 27.73 1.31
N LYS A 186 28.21 27.08 2.49
CA LYS A 186 29.12 27.37 3.60
C LYS A 186 30.59 27.20 3.22
N GLU A 187 30.94 26.08 2.60
CA GLU A 187 32.29 25.77 2.09
C GLU A 187 32.75 26.82 1.05
N SER A 188 31.88 27.18 0.10
CA SER A 188 32.19 28.20 -0.93
C SER A 188 32.38 29.62 -0.41
N LYS A 189 32.11 29.87 0.88
CA LYS A 189 32.25 31.16 1.57
C LYS A 189 33.09 31.05 2.84
N PHE A 190 34.02 30.09 2.87
CA PHE A 190 35.04 29.97 3.90
C PHE A 190 35.87 31.28 4.05
N PRO A 191 36.22 31.70 5.28
CA PRO A 191 35.89 31.09 6.56
C PRO A 191 34.49 31.50 7.08
N GLY A 192 33.88 32.57 6.55
CA GLY A 192 32.63 33.13 7.05
C GLY A 192 31.44 32.16 7.05
N GLY A 193 31.36 31.24 6.08
CA GLY A 193 30.31 30.21 6.03
C GLY A 193 30.38 29.16 7.13
N VAL A 194 31.52 29.02 7.81
CA VAL A 194 31.74 28.07 8.92
C VAL A 194 31.86 28.80 10.27
N TYR A 195 31.75 30.13 10.30
CA TYR A 195 31.79 30.92 11.53
C TYR A 195 30.58 30.60 12.42
N VAL A 196 30.86 30.23 13.68
CA VAL A 196 29.84 29.99 14.70
C VAL A 196 29.85 31.17 15.68
N PRO A 197 28.75 31.94 15.82
CA PRO A 197 28.64 32.96 16.85
C PRO A 197 28.65 32.38 18.26
N LEU A 198 29.13 33.16 19.25
CA LEU A 198 29.01 32.84 20.67
C LEU A 198 27.55 32.57 21.06
N THR A 199 27.32 31.54 21.87
CA THR A 199 26.02 31.28 22.48
C THR A 199 25.66 32.36 23.52
N VAL A 200 24.39 32.49 23.88
CA VAL A 200 23.94 33.51 24.87
C VAL A 200 24.68 33.40 26.21
N PRO A 201 24.89 32.20 26.82
CA PRO A 201 25.66 32.09 28.06
C PRO A 201 27.13 32.52 27.92
N GLU A 202 27.77 32.19 26.80
CA GLU A 202 29.16 32.57 26.53
C GLU A 202 29.29 34.09 26.29
N MET A 203 28.34 34.66 25.54
CA MET A 203 28.22 36.10 25.33
C MET A 203 28.11 36.85 26.65
N ASN A 204 27.18 36.42 27.52
CA ASN A 204 26.94 37.06 28.82
C ASN A 204 28.17 36.96 29.72
N LYS A 205 28.83 35.80 29.76
CA LYS A 205 30.09 35.60 30.47
C LYS A 205 31.20 36.53 29.95
N ALA A 206 31.37 36.65 28.63
CA ALA A 206 32.39 37.50 28.03
C ALA A 206 32.10 39.01 28.20
N CYS A 207 30.82 39.41 28.21
CA CYS A 207 30.42 40.78 28.55
C CYS A 207 30.76 41.11 30.02
N TRP A 208 30.48 40.19 30.94
CA TRP A 208 30.86 40.36 32.34
C TRP A 208 32.37 40.44 32.55
N GLN A 209 33.16 39.63 31.85
CA GLN A 209 34.64 39.73 31.89
C GLN A 209 35.13 41.07 31.32
N SER A 210 34.47 41.61 30.29
CA SER A 210 34.79 42.93 29.73
C SER A 210 34.51 44.05 30.73
N TYR A 211 33.39 43.97 31.45
CA TYR A 211 33.07 44.88 32.57
C TYR A 211 34.11 44.82 33.69
N LEU A 212 34.49 43.63 34.15
CA LEU A 212 35.51 43.46 35.19
C LEU A 212 36.88 44.03 34.78
N HIS A 213 37.24 43.88 33.50
CA HIS A 213 38.47 44.44 32.96
C HIS A 213 38.45 45.97 32.94
N GLU A 214 37.34 46.58 32.50
CA GLU A 214 37.18 48.04 32.48
C GLU A 214 37.16 48.64 33.90
N ALA A 215 36.49 47.98 34.85
CA ALA A 215 36.51 48.37 36.26
C ALA A 215 37.93 48.36 36.85
N ALA A 216 38.73 47.33 36.52
CA ALA A 216 40.13 47.25 36.94
C ALA A 216 41.01 48.34 36.30
N LEU A 217 40.82 48.66 35.02
CA LEU A 217 41.55 49.73 34.32
C LEU A 217 41.21 51.13 34.85
N THR A 218 39.95 51.36 35.21
CA THR A 218 39.46 52.65 35.73
C THR A 218 39.65 52.81 37.23
N GLY A 219 40.16 51.79 37.94
CA GLY A 219 40.35 51.80 39.39
C GLY A 219 39.05 51.75 40.19
N GLN A 220 37.93 51.35 39.57
CA GLN A 220 36.63 51.21 40.23
C GLN A 220 36.51 49.84 40.89
N SER A 221 35.91 49.78 42.08
CA SER A 221 35.55 48.51 42.70
C SER A 221 34.40 47.87 41.89
N PRO A 222 34.57 46.66 41.32
CA PRO A 222 33.53 46.03 40.52
C PRO A 222 32.30 45.71 41.38
N ALA A 223 31.12 45.94 40.82
CA ALA A 223 29.86 45.58 41.45
C ALA A 223 29.72 44.04 41.57
N PRO A 224 29.01 43.53 42.59
CA PRO A 224 28.78 42.09 42.71
C PRO A 224 27.98 41.57 41.52
N ILE A 225 28.26 40.33 41.10
CA ILE A 225 27.50 39.68 40.04
C ILE A 225 26.05 39.43 40.50
N ASN A 226 25.10 40.01 39.79
CA ASN A 226 23.67 39.78 39.93
C ASN A 226 23.00 40.01 38.57
N GLU A 227 21.72 39.68 38.45
CA GLU A 227 20.98 39.75 37.19
C GLU A 227 21.00 41.14 36.56
N LYS A 228 20.67 42.19 37.33
CA LYS A 228 20.68 43.58 36.86
C LYS A 228 22.05 43.98 36.30
N ASN A 229 23.11 43.79 37.09
CA ASN A 229 24.46 44.17 36.71
C ASN A 229 24.96 43.37 35.50
N LEU A 230 24.50 42.11 35.33
CA LEU A 230 24.80 41.30 34.16
C LEU A 230 24.08 41.82 32.90
N ILE A 231 22.81 42.24 33.02
CA ILE A 231 22.06 42.88 31.94
C ILE A 231 22.73 44.19 31.51
N ASP A 232 23.10 45.05 32.48
CA ASP A 232 23.79 46.31 32.23
C ASP A 232 25.15 46.08 31.51
N ALA A 233 25.90 45.05 31.92
CA ALA A 233 27.15 44.65 31.26
C ALA A 233 26.93 44.10 29.84
N VAL A 234 25.89 43.28 29.61
CA VAL A 234 25.56 42.76 28.27
C VAL A 234 25.14 43.90 27.33
N HIS A 235 24.30 44.81 27.80
CA HIS A 235 23.90 45.99 27.03
C HIS A 235 25.13 46.83 26.63
N THR A 236 26.04 47.07 27.58
CA THR A 236 27.25 47.90 27.36
C THR A 236 28.29 47.24 26.45
N TYR A 237 28.61 45.96 26.68
CA TYR A 237 29.79 45.32 26.07
C TYR A 237 29.49 44.34 24.92
N SER A 238 28.24 43.95 24.66
CA SER A 238 27.92 42.91 23.65
C SER A 238 28.39 43.23 22.22
N VAL A 239 28.42 44.51 21.82
CA VAL A 239 28.93 44.91 20.50
C VAL A 239 30.45 44.75 20.42
N LEU A 240 31.16 45.09 21.50
CA LEU A 240 32.61 44.93 21.59
C LEU A 240 32.99 43.45 21.58
N VAL A 241 32.34 42.64 22.43
CA VAL A 241 32.56 41.20 22.54
C VAL A 241 32.32 40.49 21.20
N ARG A 242 31.21 40.79 20.51
CA ARG A 242 30.93 40.23 19.17
C ARG A 242 32.03 40.56 18.16
N LYS A 243 32.44 41.84 18.06
CA LYS A 243 33.48 42.27 17.12
C LYS A 243 34.83 41.63 17.45
N ARG A 244 35.18 41.54 18.73
CA ARG A 244 36.42 40.90 19.20
C ARG A 244 36.43 39.41 18.88
N HIS A 245 35.36 38.69 19.13
CA HIS A 245 35.22 37.28 18.79
C HIS A 245 35.34 37.03 17.26
N MET A 246 34.68 37.87 16.44
CA MET A 246 34.82 37.80 14.98
C MET A 246 36.26 38.08 14.51
N PHE A 247 36.96 39.02 15.16
CA PHE A 247 38.35 39.35 14.86
C PHE A 247 39.29 38.21 15.25
N GLU A 248 39.15 37.66 16.46
CA GLU A 248 39.94 36.52 16.95
C GLU A 248 39.75 35.28 16.05
N TYR A 249 38.54 35.04 15.53
CA TYR A 249 38.28 34.02 14.52
C TYR A 249 38.92 34.31 13.15
N ALA A 250 38.81 35.55 12.64
CA ALA A 250 39.38 35.94 11.34
C ALA A 250 40.92 36.00 11.34
N SER A 251 41.52 36.12 12.53
CA SER A 251 42.98 36.16 12.76
C SER A 251 43.64 34.78 12.81
N GLN A 252 42.90 33.69 12.58
CA GLN A 252 43.47 32.34 12.47
C GLN A 252 44.30 32.19 11.17
N ASP A 253 45.26 31.27 11.17
CA ASP A 253 46.20 31.06 10.06
C ASP A 253 45.47 30.81 8.74
N GLY A 254 45.77 31.62 7.71
CA GLY A 254 45.16 31.56 6.38
C GLY A 254 43.72 32.11 6.27
N TYR A 255 43.06 32.43 7.38
CA TYR A 255 41.67 32.93 7.34
C TYR A 255 41.61 34.35 6.79
N THR A 256 42.56 35.21 7.20
CA THR A 256 42.69 36.57 6.67
C THR A 256 42.94 36.54 5.15
N ASP A 257 43.80 35.65 4.64
CA ASP A 257 44.07 35.51 3.21
C ASP A 257 42.84 35.05 2.42
N ALA A 258 42.09 34.08 2.96
CA ALA A 258 40.83 33.63 2.38
C ALA A 258 39.78 34.75 2.32
N ILE A 259 39.66 35.57 3.37
CA ILE A 259 38.78 36.74 3.38
C ILE A 259 39.24 37.77 2.33
N GLN A 260 40.54 38.04 2.20
CA GLN A 260 41.04 38.94 1.15
C GLN A 260 40.75 38.39 -0.26
N ALA A 261 40.93 37.09 -0.48
CA ALA A 261 40.63 36.44 -1.77
C ALA A 261 39.14 36.57 -2.13
N TYR A 262 38.24 36.32 -1.17
CA TYR A 262 36.80 36.55 -1.35
C TYR A 262 36.49 38.03 -1.67
N ILE A 263 37.14 38.99 -1.00
CA ILE A 263 36.93 40.41 -1.30
C ILE A 263 37.39 40.75 -2.72
N ARG A 264 38.55 40.24 -3.19
CA ARG A 264 39.03 40.40 -4.57
C ARG A 264 38.03 39.82 -5.58
N GLU A 265 37.49 38.62 -5.32
CA GLU A 265 36.43 37.99 -6.13
C GLU A 265 35.17 38.89 -6.21
N LYS A 266 34.71 39.43 -5.08
CA LYS A 266 33.55 40.34 -5.04
C LYS A 266 33.81 41.65 -5.77
N ILE A 267 35.03 42.20 -5.73
CA ILE A 267 35.40 43.40 -6.51
C ILE A 267 35.23 43.13 -8.01
N GLY A 268 35.81 42.03 -8.52
CA GLY A 268 35.66 41.65 -9.94
C GLY A 268 34.20 41.46 -10.36
N ASN A 269 33.40 40.80 -9.52
CA ASN A 269 31.96 40.64 -9.74
C ASN A 269 31.21 42.00 -9.81
N PHE A 270 31.56 42.97 -8.94
CA PHE A 270 30.97 44.31 -9.00
C PHE A 270 31.45 45.13 -10.20
N GLU A 271 32.70 44.96 -10.64
CA GLU A 271 33.24 45.60 -11.84
C GLU A 271 32.54 45.11 -13.12
N ALA A 272 32.32 43.79 -13.24
CA ALA A 272 31.60 43.19 -14.36
C ALA A 272 30.18 43.77 -14.53
N VAL A 273 29.46 43.98 -13.42
CA VAL A 273 28.11 44.59 -13.39
C VAL A 273 28.18 46.13 -13.30
N ARG A 274 29.36 46.74 -13.55
CA ARG A 274 29.61 48.20 -13.53
C ARG A 274 29.23 48.92 -12.22
N ASN A 275 29.13 48.21 -11.10
CA ASN A 275 28.86 48.79 -9.77
C ASN A 275 30.15 49.35 -9.14
N VAL A 276 30.64 50.45 -9.72
CA VAL A 276 31.90 51.12 -9.33
C VAL A 276 31.91 51.54 -7.85
N ARG A 277 30.75 51.91 -7.29
CA ARG A 277 30.63 52.33 -5.88
C ARG A 277 30.84 51.16 -4.92
N ALA A 278 30.23 50.00 -5.18
CA ALA A 278 30.46 48.80 -4.39
C ALA A 278 31.91 48.33 -4.50
N ALA A 279 32.46 48.25 -5.73
CA ALA A 279 33.86 47.87 -5.96
C ALA A 279 34.83 48.79 -5.19
N ARG A 280 34.63 50.12 -5.21
CA ARG A 280 35.46 51.07 -4.43
C ARG A 280 35.37 50.82 -2.92
N ARG A 281 34.19 50.53 -2.37
CA ARG A 281 34.04 50.19 -0.93
C ARG A 281 34.87 48.97 -0.55
N PHE A 282 34.83 47.91 -1.36
CA PHE A 282 35.58 46.69 -1.09
C PHE A 282 37.09 46.84 -1.29
N ARG A 283 37.55 47.68 -2.23
CA ARG A 283 38.99 48.03 -2.34
C ARG A 283 39.52 48.73 -1.08
N GLY A 284 38.75 49.67 -0.52
CA GLY A 284 39.12 50.32 0.74
C GLY A 284 39.15 49.36 1.95
N LEU A 285 38.39 48.27 1.92
CA LEU A 285 38.52 47.21 2.94
C LEU A 285 39.83 46.42 2.80
N LEU A 286 40.25 46.08 1.58
CA LEU A 286 41.56 45.43 1.35
C LEU A 286 42.74 46.31 1.78
N GLU A 287 42.67 47.60 1.46
CA GLU A 287 43.68 48.60 1.84
C GLU A 287 43.85 48.67 3.37
N VAL A 288 42.75 48.75 4.12
CA VAL A 288 42.76 48.75 5.60
C VAL A 288 43.21 47.40 6.18
N MET A 289 43.01 46.29 5.46
CA MET A 289 43.52 44.97 5.82
C MET A 289 45.02 44.79 5.50
N GLY A 290 45.71 45.81 4.99
CA GLY A 290 47.14 45.74 4.63
C GLY A 290 47.43 44.90 3.39
N ALA A 291 46.43 44.65 2.55
CA ALA A 291 46.57 43.87 1.33
C ALA A 291 46.94 44.75 0.14
N ASP A 292 47.90 44.33 -0.68
CA ASP A 292 48.24 45.05 -1.92
C ASP A 292 47.01 45.16 -2.84
N VAL A 293 46.61 46.40 -3.13
CA VAL A 293 45.50 46.74 -4.03
C VAL A 293 46.02 47.03 -5.45
N THR A 294 46.95 46.21 -5.93
CA THR A 294 47.42 46.27 -7.32
C THR A 294 46.35 45.70 -8.25
N THR A 295 45.76 46.58 -9.06
CA THR A 295 44.67 46.24 -10.00
C THR A 295 45.14 45.32 -11.11
N THR A 296 44.90 44.02 -10.98
CA THR A 296 44.83 43.10 -12.13
C THR A 296 43.49 43.30 -12.83
N VAL A 297 43.44 44.23 -13.78
CA VAL A 297 42.31 44.33 -14.73
C VAL A 297 42.34 43.08 -15.60
N SER A 298 41.56 42.07 -15.24
CA SER A 298 41.42 40.86 -16.03
C SER A 298 40.53 41.14 -17.24
N THR A 299 41.15 41.60 -18.34
CA THR A 299 40.49 41.67 -19.65
C THR A 299 40.26 40.25 -20.17
N GLY A 300 39.14 39.64 -19.77
CA GLY A 300 38.67 38.34 -20.21
C GLY A 300 37.15 38.33 -20.36
N ALA A 301 36.69 37.99 -21.55
CA ALA A 301 35.31 37.97 -22.05
C ALA A 301 34.25 37.31 -21.11
N THR A 302 32.94 37.51 -21.25
CA THR A 302 32.12 37.77 -22.46
C THR A 302 30.91 38.68 -22.18
N VAL A 303 30.38 39.31 -23.24
CA VAL A 303 29.07 39.96 -23.22
C VAL A 303 27.97 38.89 -23.21
N ILE A 304 27.07 38.95 -22.21
CA ILE A 304 25.72 38.39 -22.29
C ILE A 304 24.77 39.51 -21.88
N THR A 305 23.77 39.77 -22.73
CA THR A 305 22.78 40.84 -22.59
C THR A 305 21.48 40.36 -21.96
N ASP A 306 20.72 41.34 -21.47
CA ASP A 306 19.28 41.32 -21.17
C ASP A 306 18.79 40.54 -19.93
N GLY A 307 17.92 41.21 -19.14
CA GLY A 307 17.33 40.62 -17.94
C GLY A 307 16.69 41.58 -16.92
N ALA A 308 16.15 42.73 -17.35
CA ALA A 308 15.22 43.62 -16.62
C ALA A 308 15.41 43.83 -15.09
N ASP A 309 15.96 44.99 -14.72
CA ASP A 309 15.68 45.66 -13.44
C ASP A 309 14.17 46.01 -13.37
N PRO A 310 13.55 45.97 -12.17
CA PRO A 310 12.93 47.22 -11.74
C PRO A 310 13.13 47.58 -10.26
N SER A 311 13.43 48.87 -10.09
CA SER A 311 13.08 49.71 -8.95
C SER A 311 13.93 49.55 -7.69
N GLY A 312 15.04 50.30 -7.67
CA GLY A 312 15.58 50.79 -6.41
C GLY A 312 14.52 51.56 -5.60
N LYS A 313 14.53 51.36 -4.27
CA LYS A 313 14.12 52.39 -3.32
C LYS A 313 15.33 52.71 -2.46
N ASP A 314 15.56 54.01 -2.27
CA ASP A 314 16.61 54.49 -1.37
C ASP A 314 16.38 53.97 0.05
N GLN A 315 17.25 53.08 0.50
CA GLN A 315 17.50 52.87 1.91
C GLN A 315 18.97 53.22 2.19
N ARG A 316 19.18 54.41 2.77
CA ARG A 316 20.35 54.69 3.61
C ARG A 316 20.23 53.87 4.91
N GLN A 317 20.22 52.55 4.80
CA GLN A 317 20.46 51.72 5.96
C GLN A 317 21.93 51.85 6.35
N THR A 318 22.17 52.41 7.52
CA THR A 318 23.49 52.30 8.13
C THR A 318 23.70 50.85 8.55
N ALA A 319 24.95 50.39 8.66
CA ALA A 319 25.24 48.98 8.97
C ALA A 319 24.80 48.54 10.39
N ALA A 320 24.18 49.44 11.17
CA ALA A 320 23.52 49.13 12.44
C ALA A 320 22.14 48.46 12.23
N GLU A 321 21.31 48.97 11.31
CA GLU A 321 19.89 48.59 11.21
C GLU A 321 19.66 47.19 10.63
N PHE A 322 20.61 46.64 9.85
CA PHE A 322 20.48 45.28 9.30
C PHE A 322 20.63 44.17 10.36
N TYR A 323 21.13 44.49 11.56
CA TYR A 323 21.36 43.54 12.65
C TYR A 323 20.40 43.68 13.84
N GLU A 324 19.46 44.62 13.79
CA GLU A 324 18.47 44.84 14.84
C GLU A 324 17.19 43.98 14.67
N SER A 325 17.11 43.23 13.56
CA SER A 325 15.98 42.34 13.22
C SER A 325 16.14 40.88 13.70
N VAL A 326 17.10 40.60 14.58
CA VAL A 326 17.23 39.28 15.26
C VAL A 326 17.20 39.48 16.77
N VAL A 327 16.10 40.09 17.23
CA VAL A 327 15.66 40.00 18.62
C VAL A 327 14.95 38.64 18.78
N PRO A 328 15.51 37.66 19.52
CA PRO A 328 14.69 36.54 19.98
C PRO A 328 13.59 37.10 20.89
N PRO A 329 12.34 36.63 20.80
CA PRO A 329 11.25 37.18 21.58
C PRO A 329 11.56 37.11 23.09
N PRO A 330 11.16 38.12 23.88
CA PRO A 330 11.37 38.09 25.32
C PRO A 330 10.65 36.89 25.93
N ILE A 331 11.35 36.16 26.78
CA ILE A 331 10.77 35.09 27.59
C ILE A 331 9.92 35.76 28.68
N GLY A 332 8.63 35.88 28.42
CA GLY A 332 7.63 36.32 29.39
C GLY A 332 7.00 35.13 30.11
N GLU A 333 7.58 34.79 31.27
CA GLU A 333 7.05 34.16 32.50
C GLU A 333 5.91 33.10 32.48
N PRO A 334 5.94 32.14 33.43
CA PRO A 334 4.91 31.11 33.54
C PRO A 334 3.62 31.64 34.19
N VAL A 335 2.49 31.45 33.52
CA VAL A 335 1.16 31.63 34.15
C VAL A 335 0.75 30.34 34.86
N ILE A 336 0.75 30.38 36.18
CA ILE A 336 0.19 29.32 37.04
C ILE A 336 -1.17 29.78 37.55
N GLY A 337 -2.21 29.01 37.20
CA GLY A 337 -3.36 28.65 38.06
C GLY A 337 -4.32 29.72 38.61
N GLU A 338 -5.57 29.66 38.14
CA GLU A 338 -6.85 29.67 38.90
C GLU A 338 -7.85 28.95 37.95
N GLU A 339 -8.43 27.78 38.25
CA GLU A 339 -9.62 27.54 39.11
C GLU A 339 -10.83 28.41 38.68
N ALA A 340 -12.04 27.94 38.35
CA ALA A 340 -12.69 26.61 38.35
C ALA A 340 -13.75 26.56 37.19
N ASP A 341 -14.68 25.63 36.98
CA ASP A 341 -15.15 24.42 37.71
C ASP A 341 -15.94 23.46 36.75
N GLY A 342 -16.39 22.29 37.24
CA GLY A 342 -17.42 21.41 36.63
C GLY A 342 -16.88 20.29 35.70
N GLU A 343 -16.78 19.02 36.13
CA GLU A 343 -17.87 18.00 36.19
C GLU A 343 -18.52 17.76 34.81
N GLU A 344 -18.61 16.56 34.21
CA GLU A 344 -18.38 15.15 34.62
C GLU A 344 -18.00 14.35 33.33
N ALA A 345 -17.53 13.09 33.27
CA ALA A 345 -17.39 12.02 34.27
C ALA A 345 -16.26 11.00 33.88
N GLU A 346 -16.32 9.82 34.52
CA GLU A 346 -15.45 8.63 34.48
C GLU A 346 -15.54 7.80 33.16
N THR A 347 -14.58 6.95 32.76
CA THR A 347 -14.09 5.77 33.51
C THR A 347 -12.67 5.27 33.12
N GLU A 348 -12.02 4.65 34.10
CA GLU A 348 -10.75 3.91 33.99
C GLU A 348 -10.79 2.71 33.03
N HIS A 349 -9.67 2.38 32.37
CA HIS A 349 -8.83 1.27 32.86
C HIS A 349 -7.43 1.13 32.22
N ARG A 350 -6.44 1.57 33.02
CA ARG A 350 -5.08 1.05 33.24
C ARG A 350 -4.53 -0.07 32.33
N ALA A 351 -3.39 0.25 31.71
CA ALA A 351 -2.54 -0.65 30.92
C ALA A 351 -1.98 -1.88 31.65
N ARG A 352 -1.66 -2.92 30.86
CA ARG A 352 -0.59 -3.89 31.15
C ARG A 352 0.22 -4.22 29.90
N HIS A 353 1.46 -3.72 29.85
CA HIS A 353 2.48 -4.27 28.95
C HIS A 353 2.81 -5.71 29.36
N ARG A 354 2.96 -6.60 28.39
CA ARG A 354 3.75 -7.83 28.53
C ARG A 354 4.61 -8.04 27.29
N THR A 355 5.92 -7.94 27.50
CA THR A 355 6.94 -8.49 26.60
C THR A 355 6.88 -10.03 26.64
N SER A 356 7.12 -10.67 25.50
CA SER A 356 7.39 -12.11 25.43
C SER A 356 8.38 -12.40 24.31
N THR A 357 9.46 -13.09 24.66
CA THR A 357 10.59 -13.37 23.77
C THR A 357 10.48 -14.79 23.20
N VAL A 358 10.48 -14.87 21.86
CA VAL A 358 11.04 -15.89 20.97
C VAL A 358 11.47 -17.25 21.59
N GLN A 359 10.93 -18.37 21.05
CA GLN A 359 11.73 -19.46 20.43
C GLN A 359 10.85 -20.40 19.56
N PRO A 360 11.44 -21.20 18.64
CA PRO A 360 10.80 -21.56 17.36
C PRO A 360 10.37 -23.04 17.20
N GLY A 361 9.58 -23.34 16.16
CA GLY A 361 9.28 -24.73 15.77
C GLY A 361 8.45 -24.94 14.49
N HIS A 362 9.14 -25.36 13.42
CA HIS A 362 8.69 -26.20 12.29
C HIS A 362 7.63 -25.78 11.24
N ASP A 363 8.04 -26.06 9.99
CA ASP A 363 7.25 -26.54 8.84
C ASP A 363 6.19 -25.64 8.19
N GLN A 364 6.65 -24.73 7.32
CA GLN A 364 5.89 -24.35 6.12
C GLN A 364 6.68 -24.64 4.84
N LYS A 365 6.02 -25.38 3.92
CA LYS A 365 6.56 -25.77 2.61
C LYS A 365 6.67 -24.56 1.69
N PRO A 366 7.65 -24.51 0.76
CA PRO A 366 7.78 -23.42 -0.19
C PRO A 366 6.56 -23.33 -1.12
N PRO A 367 6.12 -22.11 -1.49
CA PRO A 367 4.99 -21.93 -2.40
C PRO A 367 5.34 -22.45 -3.80
N LYS A 368 4.44 -23.26 -4.39
CA LYS A 368 4.61 -23.74 -5.76
C LYS A 368 4.49 -22.59 -6.75
N ASP A 369 5.61 -22.30 -7.40
CA ASP A 369 5.74 -21.30 -8.45
C ASP A 369 4.67 -21.45 -9.55
N ARG A 370 3.80 -20.44 -9.64
CA ARG A 370 2.73 -20.36 -10.65
C ARG A 370 3.15 -19.58 -11.91
N SER A 371 4.34 -18.95 -11.92
CA SER A 371 4.79 -18.10 -13.04
C SER A 371 5.05 -18.92 -14.32
N ALA A 372 5.81 -20.01 -14.21
CA ALA A 372 6.26 -20.84 -15.33
C ALA A 372 5.12 -21.49 -16.16
N ARG A 373 3.89 -21.56 -15.65
CA ARG A 373 2.75 -22.16 -16.39
C ARG A 373 2.06 -21.18 -17.34
N ARG A 374 2.21 -19.85 -17.14
CA ARG A 374 1.55 -18.85 -18.00
C ARG A 374 2.31 -18.63 -19.32
N GLU A 375 3.63 -18.74 -19.29
CA GLU A 375 4.52 -18.50 -20.43
C GLU A 375 4.43 -19.60 -21.51
N LYS A 376 4.29 -20.87 -21.11
CA LYS A 376 4.10 -22.00 -22.04
C LYS A 376 2.78 -21.95 -22.84
N LYS A 377 1.79 -21.14 -22.45
CA LYS A 377 0.51 -21.00 -23.17
C LYS A 377 0.56 -19.95 -24.29
N ASN A 378 1.44 -18.95 -24.20
CA ASN A 378 1.57 -17.92 -25.23
C ASN A 378 2.44 -18.37 -26.42
N ARG A 379 3.43 -19.24 -26.20
CA ARG A 379 4.30 -19.73 -27.28
C ARG A 379 3.54 -20.57 -28.32
N ARG A 380 2.61 -21.44 -27.87
CA ARG A 380 1.72 -22.24 -28.75
C ARG A 380 0.69 -21.45 -29.56
N LYS A 381 0.59 -20.12 -29.40
CA LYS A 381 -0.35 -19.27 -30.14
C LYS A 381 0.29 -18.43 -31.24
N ARG A 382 1.61 -18.52 -31.43
CA ARG A 382 2.34 -17.85 -32.54
C ARG A 382 2.68 -18.79 -33.70
N ASP A 383 2.71 -20.11 -33.47
CA ASP A 383 3.11 -21.10 -34.48
C ASP A 383 1.92 -21.60 -35.36
N THR A 384 0.75 -20.94 -35.33
CA THR A 384 -0.47 -21.38 -36.05
C THR A 384 -1.17 -20.27 -36.85
N THR A 385 -0.46 -19.19 -37.19
CA THR A 385 -0.96 -18.09 -38.05
C THR A 385 0.17 -17.59 -38.95
N GLY A 386 0.71 -18.49 -39.77
CA GLY A 386 1.88 -18.24 -40.61
C GLY A 386 2.04 -19.26 -41.74
N GLU A 387 0.94 -19.67 -42.35
CA GLU A 387 0.91 -20.46 -43.60
C GLU A 387 -0.47 -20.29 -44.27
N GLU A 388 -0.63 -19.17 -45.00
CA GLU A 388 -1.39 -18.99 -46.26
C GLU A 388 -1.20 -17.55 -46.76
#